data_AF-A0A2V6TKJ1-F1
#
_entry.id   AF-A0A2V6TKJ1-F1
#
_cell.length_a   1.000
_cell.length_b   1.000
_cell.length_c   1.000
_cell.angle_alpha   90.00
_cell.angle_beta   90.00
_cell.angle_gamma   90.00
#
_symmetry.space_group_name_H-M   'P 1'
#
loop_
_entity.id
_entity.type
_entity.pdbx_description
1 polymer ?
#
loop_
_entity_poly.entity_id
_entity_poly.type
_entity_poly.pdbx_seq_one_letter_code
_entity_poly.pdbx_strand_id
1 'polypeptide(L)'
;LTDSVNFMASNLTSQVRNIADVTKAVAAGDLSKKITVDVKGEILELKNTVNTMVDQLRSFAAEVTRVAGRGGDVEGPHGQRQLHGEQPHESGAQHRGRDQGGGRGGPIEEDHR
;
A
#
# COMPACT_ATOMS: atom_id res chain seq x y z
N LEU A 1 20.84 -32.10 -46.42
CA LEU A 1 20.46 -32.52 -45.06
C LEU A 1 21.28 -31.80 -44.00
N THR A 2 22.61 -31.79 -44.14
CA THR A 2 23.53 -31.07 -43.24
C THR A 2 23.20 -29.59 -43.08
N ASP A 3 22.84 -28.88 -44.17
CA ASP A 3 22.53 -27.44 -44.09
C ASP A 3 21.25 -27.14 -43.31
N SER A 4 20.21 -27.96 -43.46
CA SER A 4 18.97 -27.82 -42.68
C SER A 4 19.20 -28.13 -41.19
N VAL A 5 20.03 -29.13 -40.88
CA VAL A 5 20.40 -29.44 -39.49
C VAL A 5 21.23 -28.31 -38.89
N ASN A 6 22.19 -27.76 -39.63
CA ASN A 6 22.99 -26.61 -39.20
C ASN A 6 22.11 -25.36 -38.99
N PHE A 7 21.11 -25.14 -39.84
CA PHE A 7 20.15 -24.05 -39.68
C PHE A 7 19.29 -24.21 -38.42
N MET A 8 18.77 -25.42 -38.17
CA MET A 8 18.02 -25.73 -36.94
C MET A 8 18.88 -25.55 -35.69
N ALA A 9 20.13 -26.02 -35.72
CA ALA A 9 21.08 -25.89 -34.61
C ALA A 9 21.43 -24.41 -34.32
N SER A 10 21.63 -23.60 -35.37
CA SER A 10 21.91 -22.17 -35.24
C SER A 10 20.72 -21.40 -34.64
N ASN A 11 19.50 -21.70 -35.09
CA ASN A 11 18.28 -21.10 -34.55
C ASN A 11 18.08 -21.48 -33.09
N LEU A 12 18.24 -22.77 -32.74
CA LEU A 12 18.13 -23.24 -31.37
C LEU A 12 19.18 -22.58 -30.46
N THR A 13 20.44 -22.50 -30.92
CA THR A 13 21.52 -21.84 -30.18
C THR A 13 21.19 -20.37 -29.91
N SER A 14 20.62 -19.68 -30.90
CA SER A 14 20.21 -18.28 -30.75
C SER A 14 19.06 -18.13 -29.75
N GLN A 15 18.07 -19.03 -29.78
CA GLN A 15 16.96 -19.04 -28.83
C GLN A 15 17.46 -19.28 -27.38
N VAL A 16 18.36 -20.24 -27.19
CA VAL A 16 18.94 -20.54 -25.87
C VAL A 16 19.80 -19.37 -25.36
N ARG A 17 20.56 -18.68 -26.23
CA ARG A 17 21.30 -17.47 -25.83
C ARG A 17 20.39 -16.37 -25.31
N ASN A 18 19.27 -16.11 -25.99
CA ASN A 18 18.30 -15.10 -25.52
C ASN A 18 17.74 -15.43 -24.13
N ILE A 19 17.46 -16.72 -23.86
CA ILE A 19 17.03 -17.19 -22.54
C ILE A 19 18.12 -16.95 -21.50
N ALA A 20 19.36 -17.35 -21.82
CA ALA A 20 20.51 -17.19 -20.93
C ALA A 20 20.78 -15.73 -20.56
N ASP A 21 20.61 -14.79 -21.49
CA ASP A 21 20.82 -13.37 -21.22
C ASP A 21 19.79 -12.80 -20.25
N VAL A 22 18.53 -13.21 -20.36
CA VAL A 22 17.49 -12.84 -19.38
C VAL A 22 17.80 -13.48 -18.02
N THR A 23 18.18 -14.76 -17.97
CA THR A 23 18.54 -15.42 -16.72
C THR A 23 19.74 -14.75 -16.03
N LYS A 24 20.75 -14.30 -16.78
CA LYS A 24 21.87 -13.51 -16.23
C LYS A 24 21.40 -12.18 -15.64
N ALA A 25 20.50 -11.47 -16.32
CA ALA A 25 19.96 -10.21 -15.83
C ALA A 25 19.17 -10.41 -14.52
N VAL A 26 18.36 -11.46 -14.46
CA VAL A 26 17.60 -11.85 -13.26
C VAL A 26 18.55 -12.19 -12.11
N ALA A 27 19.63 -12.92 -12.38
CA ALA A 27 20.66 -13.21 -11.38
C ALA A 27 21.39 -11.95 -10.88
N ALA A 28 21.51 -10.92 -11.72
CA ALA A 28 22.03 -9.60 -11.35
C ALA A 28 20.99 -8.71 -10.64
N GLY A 29 19.77 -9.19 -10.43
CA GLY A 29 18.69 -8.46 -9.76
C GLY A 29 17.79 -7.63 -10.68
N ASP A 30 18.02 -7.63 -12.00
CA ASP A 30 17.14 -6.97 -12.97
C ASP A 30 15.96 -7.87 -13.32
N LEU A 31 14.90 -7.76 -12.52
CA LEU A 31 13.62 -8.47 -12.71
C LEU A 31 12.68 -7.78 -13.71
N SER A 32 13.15 -6.74 -14.40
CA SER A 32 12.36 -6.05 -15.43
C SER A 32 12.46 -6.74 -16.79
N LYS A 33 13.51 -7.55 -17.02
CA LYS A 33 13.72 -8.27 -18.28
C LYS A 33 12.85 -9.52 -18.38
N LYS A 34 12.32 -9.74 -19.60
CA LYS A 34 11.59 -10.95 -19.98
C LYS A 34 12.09 -11.47 -21.32
N ILE A 35 11.91 -12.76 -21.52
CA ILE A 35 12.18 -13.41 -22.80
C ILE A 35 11.04 -13.07 -23.74
N THR A 36 11.32 -12.35 -24.83
CA THR A 36 10.33 -11.90 -25.82
C THR A 36 10.41 -12.65 -27.15
N VAL A 37 11.52 -13.33 -27.42
CA VAL A 37 11.72 -14.07 -28.68
C VAL A 37 10.63 -15.11 -28.93
N ASP A 38 10.21 -15.24 -30.18
CA ASP A 38 9.23 -16.25 -30.59
C ASP A 38 9.90 -17.63 -30.69
N VAL A 39 9.31 -18.61 -30.01
CA VAL A 39 9.85 -19.96 -29.82
C VAL A 39 8.71 -20.95 -29.79
N LYS A 40 9.00 -22.22 -30.13
CA LYS A 40 8.01 -23.29 -30.25
C LYS A 40 8.50 -24.56 -29.53
N GLY A 41 7.58 -25.45 -29.21
CA GLY A 41 7.87 -26.72 -28.55
C GLY A 41 8.46 -26.54 -27.15
N GLU A 42 9.42 -27.39 -26.78
CA GLU A 42 10.10 -27.40 -25.47
C GLU A 42 10.71 -26.03 -25.09
N ILE A 43 11.19 -25.27 -26.08
CA ILE A 43 11.79 -23.96 -25.82
C ILE A 43 10.72 -22.92 -25.44
N LEU A 44 9.48 -23.06 -25.92
CA LEU A 44 8.36 -22.24 -25.47
C LEU A 44 8.00 -22.54 -24.02
N GLU A 45 7.98 -23.81 -23.64
CA GLU A 45 7.75 -24.21 -22.25
C GLU A 45 8.84 -23.67 -21.32
N LEU A 46 10.11 -23.78 -21.73
CA LEU A 46 11.23 -23.20 -21.01
C LEU A 46 11.11 -21.67 -20.87
N LYS A 47 10.81 -20.96 -21.97
CA LYS A 47 10.55 -19.51 -21.96
C LYS A 47 9.46 -19.14 -20.95
N ASN A 48 8.35 -19.86 -20.97
CA ASN A 48 7.21 -19.58 -20.09
C ASN A 48 7.56 -19.84 -18.63
N THR A 49 8.28 -20.93 -18.36
CA THR A 49 8.76 -21.28 -17.01
C THR A 49 9.68 -20.20 -16.46
N VAL A 50 10.67 -19.76 -17.25
CA VAL A 50 11.58 -18.69 -16.84
C VAL A 50 10.84 -17.37 -16.63
N ASN A 51 9.96 -16.96 -17.56
CA ASN A 51 9.20 -15.71 -17.40
C ASN A 51 8.30 -15.75 -16.15
N THR A 52 7.68 -16.89 -15.85
CA THR A 52 6.87 -17.07 -14.63
C THR A 52 7.73 -16.95 -13.37
N MET A 53 8.92 -17.55 -13.36
CA MET A 53 9.88 -17.41 -12.26
C MET A 53 10.25 -15.94 -12.03
N VAL A 54 10.51 -15.16 -13.10
CA VAL A 54 10.80 -13.72 -12.98
C VAL A 54 9.64 -12.96 -12.35
N ASP A 55 8.41 -13.25 -12.77
CA ASP A 55 7.21 -12.59 -12.22
C ASP A 55 7.01 -12.89 -10.73
N GLN A 56 7.25 -14.14 -10.32
CA GLN A 56 7.19 -14.56 -8.92
C GLN A 56 8.26 -13.87 -8.08
N LEU A 57 9.52 -13.83 -8.56
CA LEU A 57 10.62 -13.13 -7.89
C LEU A 57 10.33 -11.63 -7.73
N ARG A 58 9.74 -11.00 -8.76
CA ARG A 58 9.38 -9.58 -8.71
C ARG A 58 8.30 -9.31 -7.67
N SER A 59 7.30 -10.19 -7.60
CA SER A 59 6.23 -10.10 -6.59
C SER A 59 6.78 -10.30 -5.18
N PHE A 60 7.69 -11.26 -5.01
CA PHE A 60 8.37 -11.51 -3.73
C PHE A 60 9.21 -10.31 -3.28
N ALA A 61 10.00 -9.70 -4.17
CA ALA A 61 10.79 -8.51 -3.85
C ALA A 61 9.91 -7.32 -3.40
N ALA A 62 8.76 -7.13 -4.04
CA ALA A 62 7.78 -6.13 -3.62
C ALA A 62 7.19 -6.44 -2.23
N GLU A 63 6.91 -7.71 -1.95
CA GLU A 63 6.40 -8.16 -0.65
C GLU A 63 7.41 -7.95 0.47
N VAL A 64 8.68 -8.31 0.26
CA VAL A 64 9.76 -8.08 1.23
C VAL A 64 9.90 -6.59 1.56
N THR A 65 9.81 -5.72 0.55
CA THR A 65 9.83 -4.27 0.75
C THR A 65 8.64 -3.80 1.59
N ARG A 66 7.44 -4.37 1.36
CA ARG A 66 6.23 -4.07 2.14
C ARG A 66 6.35 -4.53 3.59
N VAL A 67 6.84 -5.74 3.82
CA VAL A 67 7.01 -6.32 5.17
C VAL A 67 8.10 -5.57 5.94
N ALA A 68 9.21 -5.23 5.30
CA ALA A 68 10.25 -4.41 5.91
C ALA A 68 9.74 -3.00 6.27
N GLY A 69 8.87 -2.42 5.43
CA GLY A 69 8.20 -1.15 5.71
C GLY A 69 7.19 -1.23 6.87
N ARG A 70 6.40 -2.31 6.95
CA ARG A 70 5.45 -2.55 8.07
C ARG A 70 6.10 -3.07 9.35
N GLY A 71 7.36 -3.51 9.31
CA GLY A 71 8.11 -3.94 10.50
C GLY A 71 8.45 -2.82 11.48
N GLY A 72 8.28 -1.55 11.08
CA GLY A 72 8.35 -0.39 11.98
C GLY A 72 7.02 -0.05 12.68
N ASP A 73 5.89 -0.50 12.11
CA ASP A 73 4.55 -0.25 12.63
C ASP A 73 3.96 -1.54 13.24
N VAL A 74 4.71 -2.15 14.17
CA VAL A 74 4.10 -3.08 15.11
C VAL A 74 3.35 -2.23 16.14
N GLU A 75 2.14 -1.82 15.76
CA GLU A 75 1.13 -1.44 16.74
C GLU A 75 0.76 -2.68 17.56
N GLY A 76 1.56 -2.91 18.61
CA GLY A 76 1.22 -3.78 19.72
C GLY A 76 0.11 -3.17 20.59
N PRO A 77 -0.55 -3.99 21.43
CA PRO A 77 -2.00 -3.97 21.62
C PRO A 77 -2.57 -2.95 22.64
N HIS A 78 -1.85 -1.88 23.00
CA HIS A 78 -2.23 -1.01 24.14
C HIS A 78 -2.07 0.51 23.91
N GLY A 79 -2.34 1.02 22.72
CA GLY A 79 -2.28 2.46 22.42
C GLY A 79 -3.44 3.34 22.91
N GLN A 80 -4.36 2.83 23.73
CA GLN A 80 -5.46 3.63 24.31
C GLN A 80 -5.33 3.71 25.83
N ARG A 81 -4.46 4.61 26.31
CA ARG A 81 -4.57 5.19 27.64
C ARG A 81 -4.28 6.68 27.55
N GLN A 82 -5.28 7.45 27.13
CA GLN A 82 -5.34 8.86 27.50
C GLN A 82 -5.87 8.93 28.94
N LEU A 83 -5.00 8.63 29.90
CA LEU A 83 -5.20 9.03 31.29
C LEU A 83 -4.64 10.45 31.40
N HIS A 84 -5.51 11.46 31.31
CA HIS A 84 -5.18 12.77 31.88
C HIS A 84 -5.83 12.82 33.26
N GLY A 85 -5.00 12.51 34.27
CA GLY A 85 -5.37 12.58 35.66
C GLY A 85 -5.64 14.01 36.11
N GLU A 86 -6.60 14.11 37.01
CA GLU A 86 -6.85 15.23 37.91
C GLU A 86 -5.58 15.80 38.53
N GLN A 87 -5.59 17.11 38.81
CA GLN A 87 -5.27 17.66 40.14
C GLN A 87 -5.67 19.16 40.26
N PRO A 88 -5.82 19.73 41.48
CA PRO A 88 -7.09 20.32 41.95
C PRO A 88 -6.97 21.78 42.46
N HIS A 89 -8.10 22.30 42.96
CA HIS A 89 -8.28 23.51 43.79
C HIS A 89 -8.36 24.85 43.00
N GLU A 90 -9.21 25.85 43.31
CA GLU A 90 -9.75 26.30 44.59
C GLU A 90 -11.16 26.92 44.51
N SER A 91 -11.87 26.73 45.63
CA SER A 91 -12.95 27.52 46.24
C SER A 91 -13.24 28.94 45.72
N GLY A 92 -14.52 29.24 45.55
CA GLY A 92 -15.01 30.61 45.32
C GLY A 92 -16.53 30.71 45.34
N ALA A 93 -17.12 30.54 46.51
CA ALA A 93 -18.52 30.89 46.77
C ALA A 93 -18.83 32.32 46.33
N GLN A 94 -20.01 32.56 45.73
CA GLN A 94 -20.89 33.68 46.12
C GLN A 94 -22.24 33.64 45.39
N HIS A 95 -23.22 33.17 46.15
CA HIS A 95 -24.61 33.57 46.11
C HIS A 95 -24.75 35.10 46.23
N ARG A 96 -25.42 35.77 45.28
CA ARG A 96 -26.25 36.95 45.59
C ARG A 96 -27.19 37.31 44.43
N GLY A 97 -28.49 37.19 44.70
CA GLY A 97 -29.54 37.77 43.86
C GLY A 97 -29.44 39.29 43.80
N ARG A 98 -30.01 39.87 42.75
CA ARG A 98 -30.47 41.25 42.76
C ARG A 98 -31.73 41.36 41.93
N ASP A 99 -32.84 41.55 42.63
CA ASP A 99 -34.00 42.27 42.14
C ASP A 99 -33.61 43.67 41.66
N GLN A 100 -34.35 44.15 40.66
CA GLN A 100 -34.90 45.50 40.47
C GLN A 100 -34.76 46.06 39.04
N GLY A 101 -35.89 46.15 38.34
CA GLY A 101 -36.46 47.46 37.99
C GLY A 101 -36.34 47.95 36.55
N GLY A 102 -37.50 48.13 35.89
CA GLY A 102 -37.73 49.01 34.74
C GLY A 102 -38.15 48.24 33.48
N GLY A 103 -39.36 48.34 32.92
CA GLY A 103 -40.32 49.44 32.89
C GLY A 103 -40.50 49.89 31.43
N ARG A 104 -41.58 49.46 30.77
CA ARG A 104 -42.24 49.96 29.53
C ARG A 104 -43.38 48.96 29.26
N GLY A 105 -44.66 49.25 29.49
CA GLY A 105 -45.40 50.43 29.03
C GLY A 105 -46.03 50.09 27.68
N GLY A 106 -47.23 49.49 27.69
CA GLY A 106 -48.08 49.25 26.51
C GLY A 106 -49.55 49.31 26.95
N PRO A 107 -50.41 50.08 26.27
CA PRO A 107 -51.70 50.53 26.81
C PRO A 107 -52.83 49.50 26.75
N ILE A 108 -53.81 49.80 27.58
CA ILE A 108 -55.04 49.11 27.96
C ILE A 108 -56.01 49.13 26.77
N GLU A 109 -56.51 47.97 26.34
CA GLU A 109 -57.77 47.88 25.59
C GLU A 109 -58.83 47.35 26.55
N GLU A 110 -59.67 48.28 27.01
CA GLU A 110 -60.94 47.99 27.65
C GLU A 110 -61.93 47.52 26.58
N ASP A 111 -62.55 46.36 26.76
CA ASP A 111 -63.90 46.16 26.26
C ASP A 111 -64.75 45.49 27.35
N HIS A 112 -65.80 46.20 27.72
CA HIS A 112 -66.87 45.77 28.60
C HIS A 112 -68.16 46.13 27.88
N ARG A 113 -68.87 45.11 27.38
CA ARG A 113 -70.31 44.94 27.54
C ARG A 113 -70.78 43.57 27.08
#